data_AF-A0A7Y8MGT3-F1
#
_entry.id   AF-A0A7Y8MGT3-F1
#
_cell.length_a   1.000
_cell.length_b   1.000
_cell.length_c   1.000
_cell.angle_alpha   90.00
_cell.angle_beta   90.00
_cell.angle_gamma   90.00
#
_symmetry.space_group_name_H-M   'P 1'
#
loop_
_entity.id
_entity.type
_entity.pdbx_description
1 polymer ?
#
loop_
_entity_poly.entity_id
_entity_poly.type
_entity_poly.pdbx_seq_one_letter_code
_entity_poly.pdbx_strand_id
1 'polypeptide(L)'
;MARTAKTGRGGALTRKKAPKPASTKEPKTKPTAASVAAFIDAVENEQRRKDAKAVDKLMREITGEKPVMWGPSIIGYGAYMSPTGPWPIVGFSPRKANLVLYVMSGFAGEGALMAKLGKHKTGKSCLYLNKLADIDGAVLKEIVARSVAYMRKTYPE
;
A
#
# COMPACT_ATOMS: atom_id res chain seq x y z
N MET A 1 70.45 -23.14 26.16
CA MET A 1 70.16 -23.11 24.70
C MET A 1 68.76 -22.56 24.50
N ALA A 2 68.50 -21.85 23.39
CA ALA A 2 67.27 -21.08 23.16
C ALA A 2 66.46 -21.61 21.97
N ARG A 3 65.27 -21.02 21.74
CA ARG A 3 64.17 -21.42 20.80
C ARG A 3 63.29 -22.52 21.43
N THR A 4 61.96 -22.52 21.34
CA THR A 4 60.97 -21.79 20.50
C THR A 4 59.72 -21.48 21.40
N ALA A 5 58.62 -20.81 21.06
CA ALA A 5 57.99 -20.53 19.76
C ALA A 5 57.12 -19.23 19.72
N LYS A 6 56.28 -19.12 18.68
CA LYS A 6 55.54 -17.96 18.15
C LYS A 6 54.02 -18.09 18.34
N THR A 7 53.37 -17.14 19.01
CA THR A 7 51.96 -16.72 18.78
C THR A 7 51.70 -15.39 19.52
N GLY A 8 50.94 -14.41 19.04
CA GLY A 8 50.15 -14.33 17.81
C GLY A 8 48.65 -14.15 18.07
N ARG A 9 48.21 -12.91 18.33
CA ARG A 9 46.90 -12.35 17.92
C ARG A 9 46.73 -10.88 18.36
N GLY A 10 46.57 -9.99 17.39
CA GLY A 10 45.86 -8.73 17.62
C GLY A 10 44.35 -9.00 17.66
N GLY A 11 43.62 -8.18 18.41
CA GLY A 11 42.17 -8.31 18.57
C GLY A 11 41.56 -6.97 18.93
N ALA A 12 41.38 -6.09 17.95
CA ALA A 12 40.69 -4.82 18.15
C ALA A 12 39.22 -5.11 18.55
N LEU A 13 38.88 -4.82 19.80
CA LEU A 13 37.52 -4.92 20.32
C LEU A 13 36.62 -3.88 19.64
N THR A 14 36.02 -4.28 18.51
CA THR A 14 34.96 -3.50 17.88
C THR A 14 33.77 -3.43 18.83
N ARG A 15 33.59 -2.26 19.46
CA ARG A 15 32.41 -1.98 20.28
C ARG A 15 31.17 -2.14 19.40
N LYS A 16 30.44 -3.24 19.55
CA LYS A 16 29.14 -3.43 18.90
C LYS A 16 28.22 -2.32 19.37
N LYS A 17 27.94 -1.38 18.46
CA LYS A 17 27.01 -0.28 18.67
C LYS A 17 25.64 -0.87 18.97
N ALA A 18 25.12 -0.63 20.18
CA ALA A 18 23.79 -1.07 20.55
C ALA A 18 22.74 -0.54 19.54
N PRO A 19 21.70 -1.32 19.19
CA PRO A 19 20.63 -0.83 18.35
C PRO A 19 19.96 0.38 19.02
N LYS A 20 19.76 1.46 18.27
CA LYS A 20 18.97 2.60 18.75
C LYS A 20 17.56 2.12 19.10
N PRO A 21 16.93 2.61 20.19
CA PRO A 21 15.53 2.30 20.45
C PRO A 21 14.67 2.77 19.27
N ALA A 22 13.73 1.93 18.85
CA ALA A 22 12.78 2.28 17.80
C ALA A 22 11.95 3.49 18.28
N SER A 23 11.88 4.54 17.45
CA SER A 23 11.11 5.74 17.80
C SER A 23 9.62 5.40 17.79
N THR A 24 8.97 5.50 18.95
CA THR A 24 7.54 5.23 19.17
C THR A 24 6.65 6.31 18.54
N LYS A 25 6.74 6.46 17.20
CA LYS A 25 5.75 7.21 16.43
C LYS A 25 4.60 6.26 16.11
N GLU A 26 3.41 6.59 16.60
CA GLU A 26 2.19 5.87 16.26
C GLU A 26 2.00 5.79 14.74
N PRO A 27 1.41 4.69 14.22
CA PRO A 27 1.12 4.59 12.80
C PRO A 27 0.13 5.68 12.40
N LYS A 28 0.51 6.49 11.40
CA LYS A 28 -0.30 7.60 10.87
C LYS A 28 -1.52 7.11 10.06
N THR A 29 -1.51 5.85 9.66
CA THR A 29 -2.58 5.20 8.90
C THR A 29 -3.41 4.36 9.88
N LYS A 30 -4.42 4.99 10.47
CA LYS A 30 -5.44 4.33 11.32
C LYS A 30 -6.83 4.71 10.82
N PRO A 31 -7.88 3.89 11.06
CA PRO A 31 -9.26 4.28 10.78
C PRO A 31 -9.64 5.59 11.49
N THR A 32 -10.53 6.37 10.89
CA THR A 32 -11.02 7.65 11.42
C THR A 32 -12.52 7.80 11.17
N ALA A 33 -13.18 8.69 11.93
CA ALA A 33 -14.58 9.04 11.73
C ALA A 33 -14.82 10.06 10.60
N ALA A 34 -13.80 10.37 9.79
CA ALA A 34 -13.93 11.36 8.71
C ALA A 34 -14.78 10.84 7.55
N SER A 35 -15.64 11.69 7.01
CA SER A 35 -16.54 11.32 5.90
C SER A 35 -15.77 11.15 4.59
N VAL A 36 -15.79 9.92 4.07
CA VAL A 36 -15.21 9.57 2.76
C VAL A 36 -15.85 10.37 1.62
N ALA A 37 -17.17 10.56 1.66
CA ALA A 37 -17.88 11.33 0.63
C ALA A 37 -17.42 12.80 0.61
N ALA A 38 -17.39 13.45 1.78
CA ALA A 38 -16.92 14.83 1.90
C ALA A 38 -15.44 14.98 1.49
N PHE A 39 -14.59 14.01 1.84
CA PHE A 39 -13.18 13.99 1.41
C PHE A 39 -13.02 13.86 -0.11
N ILE A 40 -13.83 13.02 -0.77
CA ILE A 40 -13.84 12.91 -2.25
C ILE A 40 -14.35 14.21 -2.88
N ASP A 41 -15.42 14.81 -2.35
CA ASP A 41 -15.99 16.04 -2.90
C ASP A 41 -15.07 17.25 -2.74
N ALA A 42 -14.27 17.29 -1.67
CA ALA A 42 -13.24 18.30 -1.44
C ALA A 42 -11.99 18.18 -2.35
N VAL A 43 -11.91 17.17 -3.23
CA VAL A 43 -10.83 17.07 -4.22
C VAL A 43 -10.97 18.21 -5.25
N GLU A 44 -10.02 19.16 -5.22
CA GLU A 44 -10.01 20.36 -6.09
C GLU A 44 -10.04 20.02 -7.59
N ASN A 45 -9.21 19.07 -8.02
CA ASN A 45 -9.09 18.71 -9.43
C ASN A 45 -10.30 17.86 -9.86
N GLU A 46 -11.11 18.39 -10.78
CA GLU A 46 -12.37 17.76 -11.17
C GLU A 46 -12.21 16.36 -11.76
N GLN A 47 -11.18 16.13 -12.58
CA GLN A 47 -10.93 14.81 -13.17
C GLN A 47 -10.52 13.82 -12.06
N ARG A 48 -9.65 14.22 -11.15
CA ARG A 48 -9.25 13.41 -9.98
C ARG A 48 -10.46 13.09 -9.10
N ARG A 49 -11.40 14.03 -8.92
CA ARG A 49 -12.66 13.85 -8.18
C ARG A 49 -13.60 12.86 -8.90
N LYS A 50 -13.76 12.97 -10.22
CA LYS A 50 -14.54 12.01 -11.04
C LYS A 50 -13.92 10.62 -10.97
N ASP A 51 -12.60 10.52 -11.16
CA ASP A 51 -11.86 9.26 -11.04
C ASP A 51 -11.97 8.65 -9.63
N ALA A 52 -11.89 9.46 -8.58
CA ALA A 52 -12.05 9.02 -7.19
C ALA A 52 -13.44 8.41 -6.92
N LYS A 53 -14.51 9.01 -7.46
CA LYS A 53 -15.88 8.47 -7.37
C LYS A 53 -16.02 7.15 -8.14
N ALA A 54 -15.37 7.03 -9.30
CA ALA A 54 -15.37 5.79 -10.07
C ALA A 54 -14.60 4.66 -9.34
N VAL A 55 -13.45 4.95 -8.72
CA VAL A 55 -12.73 3.95 -7.91
C VAL A 55 -13.48 3.61 -6.63
N ASP A 56 -14.12 4.56 -5.95
CA ASP A 56 -14.97 4.24 -4.78
C ASP A 56 -16.06 3.24 -5.14
N LYS A 57 -16.78 3.47 -6.24
CA LYS A 57 -17.79 2.53 -6.76
C LYS A 57 -17.18 1.16 -7.05
N LEU A 58 -16.08 1.11 -7.79
CA LEU A 58 -15.39 -0.15 -8.15
C LEU A 58 -14.95 -0.95 -6.92
N MET A 59 -14.36 -0.29 -5.93
CA MET A 59 -13.88 -0.92 -4.71
C MET A 59 -15.03 -1.49 -3.88
N ARG A 60 -16.16 -0.77 -3.77
CA ARG A 60 -17.39 -1.27 -3.13
C ARG A 60 -17.94 -2.50 -3.84
N GLU A 61 -18.03 -2.48 -5.17
CA GLU A 61 -18.51 -3.63 -5.96
C GLU A 61 -17.67 -4.89 -5.75
N ILE A 62 -16.34 -4.75 -5.69
CA ILE A 62 -15.43 -5.89 -5.54
C ILE A 62 -15.39 -6.41 -4.09
N THR A 63 -15.42 -5.52 -3.12
CA THR A 63 -15.22 -5.89 -1.71
C THR A 63 -16.52 -6.21 -0.99
N GLY A 64 -17.63 -5.55 -1.32
CA GLY A 64 -18.85 -5.51 -0.52
C GLY A 64 -18.76 -4.57 0.70
N GLU A 65 -17.64 -3.90 0.89
CA GLU A 65 -17.33 -3.14 2.11
C GLU A 65 -17.79 -1.68 2.03
N LYS A 66 -18.07 -1.09 3.20
CA LYS A 66 -18.17 0.37 3.33
C LYS A 66 -16.77 0.97 3.43
N PRO A 67 -16.45 2.04 2.68
CA PRO A 67 -15.16 2.70 2.81
C PRO A 67 -15.02 3.42 4.15
N VAL A 68 -13.79 3.46 4.65
CA VAL A 68 -13.39 4.22 5.83
C VAL A 68 -12.21 5.14 5.46
N MET A 69 -12.13 6.31 6.08
CA MET A 69 -10.96 7.19 5.98
C MET A 69 -9.83 6.68 6.89
N TRP A 70 -8.68 6.37 6.30
CA TRP A 70 -7.47 5.94 6.99
C TRP A 70 -6.43 7.07 6.99
N GLY A 71 -6.16 7.59 8.20
CA GLY A 71 -5.38 8.81 8.37
C GLY A 71 -5.97 9.98 7.57
N PRO A 72 -5.15 10.90 7.05
CA PRO A 72 -5.63 12.13 6.41
C PRO A 72 -5.94 12.01 4.91
N SER A 73 -5.70 10.86 4.26
CA SER A 73 -5.65 10.82 2.77
C SER A 73 -5.89 9.48 2.09
N ILE A 74 -6.16 8.40 2.82
CA ILE A 74 -6.40 7.07 2.25
C ILE A 74 -7.87 6.72 2.49
N ILE A 75 -8.54 6.24 1.45
CA ILE A 75 -9.86 5.61 1.53
C ILE A 75 -9.61 4.11 1.46
N GLY A 76 -10.03 3.36 2.47
CA GLY A 76 -9.74 1.93 2.62
C GLY A 76 -11.00 1.10 2.83
N TYR A 77 -10.94 -0.16 2.41
CA TYR A 77 -12.02 -1.15 2.44
C TYR A 77 -11.52 -2.39 3.18
N GLY A 78 -12.36 -2.93 4.07
CA GLY A 78 -11.98 -3.98 5.02
C GLY A 78 -10.78 -3.62 5.90
N ALA A 79 -10.27 -4.58 6.65
CA ALA A 79 -9.02 -4.45 7.41
C ALA A 79 -8.32 -5.81 7.56
N TYR A 80 -7.01 -5.78 7.75
CA TYR A 80 -6.21 -6.93 8.21
C TYR A 80 -5.16 -6.44 9.22
N MET A 81 -4.69 -7.34 10.09
CA MET A 81 -3.63 -7.01 11.03
C MET A 81 -2.25 -7.26 10.42
N SER A 82 -1.45 -6.20 10.25
CA SER A 82 -0.03 -6.31 9.89
C SER A 82 0.86 -6.25 11.14
N PRO A 83 2.14 -6.66 11.06
CA PRO A 83 3.12 -6.43 12.14
C PRO A 83 3.32 -4.96 12.53
N THR A 84 2.82 -4.01 11.71
CA THR A 84 2.87 -2.56 11.98
C THR A 84 1.54 -1.97 12.46
N GLY A 85 0.56 -2.83 12.76
CA GLY A 85 -0.82 -2.46 13.11
C GLY A 85 -1.81 -2.73 11.97
N PRO A 86 -3.07 -2.32 12.13
CA PRO A 86 -4.13 -2.58 11.15
C PRO A 86 -3.89 -1.79 9.85
N TRP A 87 -4.25 -2.38 8.72
CA TRP A 87 -4.26 -1.75 7.39
C TRP A 87 -5.50 -2.19 6.61
N PRO A 88 -6.02 -1.40 5.65
CA PRO A 88 -7.09 -1.84 4.77
C PRO A 88 -6.62 -2.94 3.82
N ILE A 89 -7.50 -3.89 3.47
CA ILE A 89 -7.15 -4.97 2.52
C ILE A 89 -6.96 -4.44 1.08
N VAL A 90 -7.62 -3.32 0.78
CA VAL A 90 -7.48 -2.57 -0.47
C VAL A 90 -7.89 -1.12 -0.23
N GLY A 91 -7.37 -0.18 -1.01
CA GLY A 91 -7.77 1.22 -0.88
C GLY A 91 -7.24 2.11 -2.00
N PHE A 92 -7.46 3.43 -1.87
CA PHE A 92 -6.87 4.42 -2.77
C PHE A 92 -6.67 5.79 -2.11
N SER A 93 -5.95 6.68 -2.80
CA SER A 93 -5.67 8.05 -2.37
C SER A 93 -5.70 8.98 -3.59
N PRO A 94 -6.68 9.90 -3.70
CA PRO A 94 -6.81 10.83 -4.83
C PRO A 94 -5.87 12.03 -4.66
N ARG A 95 -4.56 11.82 -4.79
CA ARG A 95 -3.55 12.86 -4.52
C ARG A 95 -3.47 13.89 -5.65
N LYS A 96 -2.95 15.08 -5.31
CA LYS A 96 -2.72 16.21 -6.23
C LYS A 96 -2.00 15.80 -7.52
N ALA A 97 -0.94 14.99 -7.42
CA ALA A 97 -0.18 14.53 -8.57
C ALA A 97 -0.81 13.31 -9.28
N ASN A 98 -1.20 12.28 -8.53
CA ASN A 98 -1.65 10.98 -9.08
C ASN A 98 -2.78 10.41 -8.24
N LEU A 99 -3.67 9.65 -8.87
CA LEU A 99 -4.54 8.71 -8.18
C LEU A 99 -3.71 7.47 -7.83
N VAL A 100 -3.62 7.14 -6.55
CA VAL A 100 -2.82 6.00 -6.07
C VAL A 100 -3.76 4.92 -5.56
N LEU A 101 -3.71 3.72 -6.12
CA LEU A 101 -4.43 2.55 -5.63
C LEU A 101 -3.48 1.67 -4.81
N TYR A 102 -3.99 1.11 -3.74
CA TYR A 102 -3.29 0.25 -2.79
C TYR A 102 -3.75 -1.19 -3.01
N VAL A 103 -2.93 -1.96 -3.73
CA VAL A 103 -3.18 -3.34 -4.16
C VAL A 103 -2.28 -4.25 -3.32
N MET A 104 -2.79 -4.74 -2.19
CA MET A 104 -1.96 -5.31 -1.12
C MET A 104 -1.27 -6.64 -1.46
N SER A 105 -1.78 -7.40 -2.44
CA SER A 105 -1.05 -8.57 -2.98
C SER A 105 0.27 -8.20 -3.68
N GLY A 106 0.44 -6.93 -4.05
CA GLY A 106 1.45 -6.53 -5.02
C GLY A 106 1.13 -7.05 -6.43
N PHE A 107 2.15 -7.08 -7.29
CA PHE A 107 2.01 -7.35 -8.73
C PHE A 107 2.86 -8.55 -9.21
N ALA A 108 3.37 -9.37 -8.30
CA ALA A 108 4.14 -10.56 -8.65
C ALA A 108 3.25 -11.58 -9.37
N GLY A 109 3.62 -12.00 -10.58
CA GLY A 109 2.82 -12.87 -11.45
C GLY A 109 1.78 -12.16 -12.32
N GLU A 110 1.45 -10.89 -12.06
CA GLU A 110 0.39 -10.17 -12.77
C GLU A 110 0.85 -9.50 -14.08
N GLY A 111 2.06 -9.80 -14.57
CA GLY A 111 2.70 -9.10 -15.69
C GLY A 111 1.84 -9.03 -16.97
N ALA A 112 1.07 -10.08 -17.26
CA ALA A 112 0.16 -10.12 -18.42
C ALA A 112 -1.06 -9.18 -18.28
N LEU A 113 -1.55 -8.93 -17.06
CA LEU A 113 -2.56 -7.91 -16.80
C LEU A 113 -1.94 -6.52 -16.80
N MET A 114 -0.80 -6.33 -16.13
CA MET A 114 -0.10 -5.04 -16.09
C MET A 114 0.25 -4.52 -17.50
N ALA A 115 0.64 -5.40 -18.43
CA ALA A 115 0.91 -5.04 -19.82
C ALA A 115 -0.34 -4.54 -20.60
N LYS A 116 -1.55 -5.00 -20.21
CA LYS A 116 -2.83 -4.60 -20.82
C LYS A 116 -3.47 -3.39 -20.13
N LEU A 117 -3.04 -3.06 -18.92
CA LEU A 117 -3.71 -2.09 -18.04
C LEU A 117 -3.73 -0.65 -18.58
N GLY A 118 -2.78 -0.24 -19.42
CA GLY A 118 -2.64 1.14 -19.90
C GLY A 118 -1.56 1.95 -19.18
N LYS A 119 -1.62 3.29 -19.19
CA LYS A 119 -0.52 4.15 -18.67
C LYS A 119 -0.52 4.23 -17.14
N HIS A 120 0.39 3.49 -16.52
CA HIS A 120 0.54 3.44 -15.07
C HIS A 120 2.02 3.47 -14.65
N LYS A 121 2.27 3.62 -13.34
CA LYS A 121 3.54 3.27 -12.69
C LYS A 121 3.25 2.40 -11.47
N THR A 122 4.20 1.56 -11.06
CA THR A 122 4.06 0.69 -9.87
C THR A 122 5.09 1.03 -8.79
N GLY A 123 4.69 0.81 -7.54
CA GLY A 123 5.58 0.54 -6.41
C GLY A 123 5.40 -0.92 -5.96
N LYS A 124 5.77 -1.25 -4.71
CA LYS A 124 5.61 -2.62 -4.17
C LYS A 124 4.15 -3.11 -4.19
N SER A 125 3.25 -2.27 -3.68
CA SER A 125 1.81 -2.55 -3.54
C SER A 125 0.97 -1.33 -3.93
N CYS A 126 1.57 -0.41 -4.69
CA CYS A 126 0.98 0.87 -5.09
C CYS A 126 0.89 0.94 -6.61
N LEU A 127 -0.28 1.27 -7.13
CA LEU A 127 -0.51 1.54 -8.55
C LEU A 127 -0.78 3.04 -8.71
N TYR A 128 0.05 3.73 -9.49
CA TYR A 128 -0.03 5.17 -9.72
C TYR A 128 -0.63 5.45 -11.10
N LEU A 129 -1.79 6.10 -11.10
CA LEU A 129 -2.59 6.41 -12.28
C LEU A 129 -2.67 7.94 -12.46
N ASN A 130 -2.40 8.42 -13.67
CA ASN A 130 -2.55 9.84 -13.98
C ASN A 130 -4.03 10.23 -14.09
N LYS A 131 -4.82 9.47 -14.86
CA LYS A 131 -6.27 9.56 -14.98
C LYS A 131 -6.84 8.19 -15.35
N LEU A 132 -8.08 7.89 -14.99
CA LEU A 132 -8.69 6.59 -15.36
C LEU A 132 -8.91 6.41 -16.87
N ALA A 133 -9.03 7.50 -17.63
CA ALA A 133 -9.21 7.44 -19.08
C ALA A 133 -8.01 6.86 -19.86
N ASP A 134 -6.82 6.72 -19.22
CA ASP A 134 -5.66 6.06 -19.83
C ASP A 134 -5.57 4.56 -19.42
N ILE A 135 -6.61 4.00 -18.78
CA ILE A 135 -6.60 2.70 -18.10
C ILE A 135 -7.75 1.80 -18.57
N ASP A 136 -7.45 0.54 -18.83
CA ASP A 136 -8.47 -0.48 -19.08
C ASP A 136 -9.20 -0.82 -17.76
N GLY A 137 -10.49 -0.47 -17.70
CA GLY A 137 -11.31 -0.64 -16.49
C GLY A 137 -11.62 -2.11 -16.15
N ALA A 138 -11.64 -3.01 -17.15
CA ALA A 138 -11.87 -4.44 -16.91
C ALA A 138 -10.60 -5.09 -16.34
N VAL A 139 -9.43 -4.77 -16.92
CA VAL A 139 -8.13 -5.22 -16.39
C VAL A 139 -7.89 -4.65 -14.99
N LEU A 140 -8.25 -3.40 -14.73
CA LEU A 140 -8.16 -2.81 -13.39
C LEU A 140 -9.07 -3.53 -12.39
N LYS A 141 -10.32 -3.82 -12.78
CA LYS A 141 -11.28 -4.59 -11.95
C LYS A 141 -10.73 -5.97 -11.61
N GLU A 142 -10.10 -6.66 -12.57
CA GLU A 142 -9.50 -7.98 -12.37
C GLU A 142 -8.31 -7.93 -11.40
N ILE A 143 -7.36 -7.01 -11.58
CA ILE A 143 -6.21 -6.84 -10.67
C ILE A 143 -6.67 -6.59 -9.23
N VAL A 144 -7.64 -5.70 -9.05
CA VAL A 144 -8.18 -5.36 -7.73
C VAL A 144 -8.92 -6.55 -7.11
N ALA A 145 -9.72 -7.28 -7.88
CA ALA A 145 -10.44 -8.48 -7.42
C ALA A 145 -9.48 -9.61 -7.01
N ARG A 146 -8.43 -9.88 -7.80
CA ARG A 146 -7.36 -10.84 -7.47
C ARG A 146 -6.67 -10.47 -6.16
N SER A 147 -6.32 -9.20 -5.96
CA SER A 147 -5.72 -8.72 -4.71
C SER A 147 -6.65 -8.89 -3.51
N VAL A 148 -7.94 -8.58 -3.64
CA VAL A 148 -8.92 -8.72 -2.54
C VAL A 148 -9.11 -10.19 -2.17
N ALA A 149 -9.22 -11.09 -3.16
CA ALA A 149 -9.31 -12.53 -2.95
C ALA A 149 -8.04 -13.10 -2.28
N TYR A 150 -6.85 -12.67 -2.73
CA TYR A 150 -5.58 -13.02 -2.12
C TYR A 150 -5.53 -12.59 -0.64
N MET A 151 -5.86 -11.33 -0.35
CA MET A 151 -5.82 -10.80 1.02
C MET A 151 -6.78 -11.53 1.95
N ARG A 152 -8.03 -11.78 1.54
CA ARG A 152 -9.01 -12.55 2.33
C ARG A 152 -8.59 -14.00 2.55
N LYS A 153 -7.86 -14.61 1.61
CA LYS A 153 -7.30 -15.97 1.76
C LYS A 153 -6.08 -16.01 2.69
N THR A 154 -5.23 -14.99 2.66
CA THR A 154 -3.99 -14.92 3.46
C THR A 154 -4.25 -14.43 4.90
N TYR A 155 -5.22 -13.55 5.07
CA TYR A 155 -5.64 -12.97 6.35
C TYR A 155 -7.15 -13.17 6.51
N PRO A 156 -7.60 -14.39 6.88
CA PRO A 156 -8.98 -14.59 7.33
C PRO A 156 -9.24 -13.78 8.61
N GLU A 157 -10.52 -13.48 8.87
CA GLU A 157 -10.99 -12.85 10.13
C GLU A 157 -10.91 -13.79 11.34
#